data_AF-A0A2U1W318-F1
#
_entry.id   AF-A0A2U1W318-F1
#
_cell.length_a   1.000
_cell.length_b   1.000
_cell.length_c   1.000
_cell.angle_alpha   90.00
_cell.angle_beta   90.00
_cell.angle_gamma   90.00
#
_symmetry.space_group_name_H-M   'P 1'
#
loop_
_entity.id
_entity.type
_entity.pdbx_description
1 polymer ?
#
loop_
_entity_poly.entity_id
_entity_poly.type
_entity_poly.pdbx_seq_one_letter_code
_entity_poly.pdbx_strand_id
1 'polypeptide(L)'
;MVTLGTTGSTLLINAVDTITGGVGTDVVTLGTAGNTILAGALETLTGGVGTDVVTLASAGNTVLVSDLEILVGGVGTDVVTLGTAGNTLTVRGIEFLTGGVGTDVVTLGDTANTLTVGGIETLTGGASTDVVTLGTAGNTLRVTLVETLTGGVGTDVVTLGSAGGTILTGLLETITGGAGSDLVYLGATGNTVLVSGVEILVGDTASDVVTLGTAGNTLTVRGIEFLTGGVGTDVVTLGNTANTLTVGGIETLTGGTATDVVTLGTAGNTLLITLVETLTGGVGTDVVTLGSAGGTILTGLLETITGGAGSDLVYLGTTGNTVLVSGVEILVGGVGTDVVTLGTAGNTVLLRGIEVLTGGVGTDVVTLGDTSNTLTVSGLETLTGGTASDVVTLGTTGSTLLVSGLETLTGGVGTDV
;
A
#
# COMPACT_ATOMS: atom_id res chain seq x y z
N MET A 1 -5.58 33.62 44.17
CA MET A 1 -6.87 33.09 43.70
C MET A 1 -7.79 34.25 43.36
N VAL A 2 -8.33 34.27 42.13
CA VAL A 2 -9.32 35.23 41.64
C VAL A 2 -10.59 34.44 41.25
N THR A 3 -11.76 34.90 41.70
CA THR A 3 -13.06 34.33 41.32
C THR A 3 -13.89 35.42 40.65
N LEU A 4 -14.41 35.15 39.46
CA LEU A 4 -15.17 36.11 38.67
C LEU A 4 -16.65 36.13 39.11
N GLY A 5 -17.32 37.25 38.84
CA GLY A 5 -18.70 37.48 39.29
C GLY A 5 -19.73 36.67 38.50
N THR A 6 -21.01 36.84 38.82
CA THR A 6 -22.13 36.15 38.12
C THR A 6 -22.57 36.84 36.82
N THR A 7 -21.80 37.81 36.36
CA THR A 7 -21.96 38.46 35.08
C THR A 7 -20.68 38.20 34.31
N GLY A 8 -20.79 37.85 33.02
CA GLY A 8 -19.61 37.61 32.19
C GLY A 8 -18.58 38.72 32.35
N SER A 9 -17.34 38.33 32.58
CA SER A 9 -16.27 39.23 33.03
C SER A 9 -15.13 39.27 32.01
N THR A 10 -14.52 40.44 31.82
CA THR A 10 -13.32 40.61 30.97
C THR A 10 -12.17 41.14 31.81
N LEU A 11 -11.06 40.40 31.92
CA LEU A 11 -9.93 40.75 32.78
C LEU A 11 -8.58 40.67 32.05
N LEU A 12 -7.67 41.57 32.44
CA LEU A 12 -6.23 41.44 32.25
C LEU A 12 -5.59 41.11 33.59
N ILE A 13 -4.85 40.01 33.71
CA ILE A 13 -4.26 39.57 34.97
C ILE A 13 -2.74 39.48 34.92
N ASN A 14 -2.09 39.73 36.06
CA ASN A 14 -0.66 39.52 36.27
C ASN A 14 -0.46 38.86 37.64
N ALA A 15 0.47 37.90 37.74
CA ALA A 15 0.87 37.26 39.00
C ALA A 15 -0.28 36.64 39.81
N VAL A 16 -1.15 35.87 39.15
CA VAL A 16 -2.26 35.14 39.77
C VAL A 16 -2.06 33.64 39.58
N ASP A 17 -1.99 32.86 40.66
CA ASP A 17 -1.79 31.40 40.57
C ASP A 17 -3.04 30.62 40.18
N THR A 18 -4.23 31.17 40.45
CA THR A 18 -5.51 30.47 40.22
C THR A 18 -6.60 31.45 39.84
N ILE A 19 -7.31 31.13 38.77
CA ILE A 19 -8.47 31.86 38.29
C ILE A 19 -9.65 30.90 38.08
N THR A 20 -10.83 31.31 38.52
CA THR A 20 -12.05 30.53 38.34
C THR A 20 -13.15 31.45 37.87
N GLY A 21 -13.70 31.17 36.69
CA GLY A 21 -14.86 31.88 36.16
C GLY A 21 -16.10 31.71 37.02
N GLY A 22 -17.05 32.61 36.80
CA GLY A 22 -18.35 32.60 37.42
C GLY A 22 -19.39 32.00 36.48
N VAL A 23 -20.60 32.55 36.53
CA VAL A 23 -21.64 32.24 35.54
C VAL A 23 -21.65 33.36 34.50
N GLY A 24 -21.77 32.99 33.22
CA GLY A 24 -21.71 33.93 32.10
C GLY A 24 -20.59 33.58 31.15
N THR A 25 -20.20 34.52 30.30
CA THR A 25 -19.04 34.37 29.40
C THR A 25 -17.88 35.15 30.00
N ASP A 26 -16.88 34.42 30.49
CA ASP A 26 -15.67 34.93 31.10
C ASP A 26 -14.51 34.89 30.09
N VAL A 27 -13.90 36.06 29.92
CA VAL A 27 -12.81 36.31 28.98
C VAL A 27 -11.60 36.81 29.77
N VAL A 28 -10.51 36.07 29.72
CA VAL A 28 -9.28 36.41 30.45
C VAL A 28 -8.13 36.56 29.46
N THR A 29 -7.39 37.65 29.61
CA THR A 29 -6.10 37.85 28.95
C THR A 29 -4.99 37.84 29.99
N LEU A 30 -3.95 37.05 29.76
CA LEU A 30 -2.77 37.02 30.61
C LEU A 30 -1.84 38.19 30.28
N GLY A 31 -1.16 38.68 31.31
CA GLY A 31 -0.27 39.83 31.19
C GLY A 31 1.07 39.49 30.53
N THR A 32 1.97 40.46 30.49
CA THR A 32 3.18 40.42 29.65
C THR A 32 4.38 39.72 30.27
N ALA A 33 4.18 38.95 31.34
CA ALA A 33 5.20 38.06 31.89
C ALA A 33 4.78 36.63 31.58
N GLY A 34 5.71 35.67 31.51
CA GLY A 34 5.33 34.26 31.43
C GLY A 34 4.51 33.84 32.65
N ASN A 35 3.33 33.28 32.43
CA ASN A 35 2.39 32.93 33.48
C ASN A 35 2.37 31.42 33.74
N THR A 36 2.09 31.02 34.97
CA THR A 36 1.80 29.62 35.31
C THR A 36 0.58 29.59 36.21
N ILE A 37 -0.56 29.16 35.68
CA ILE A 37 -1.86 29.32 36.35
C ILE A 37 -2.69 28.05 36.33
N LEU A 38 -3.53 27.90 37.35
CA LEU A 38 -4.69 27.01 37.33
C LEU A 38 -5.91 27.81 36.88
N ALA A 39 -6.54 27.42 35.78
CA ALA A 39 -7.74 28.08 35.22
C ALA A 39 -8.93 27.12 35.23
N GLY A 40 -10.10 27.58 35.65
CA GLY A 40 -11.32 26.78 35.60
C GLY A 40 -12.53 27.62 35.23
N ALA A 41 -13.51 26.99 34.58
CA ALA A 41 -14.78 27.62 34.21
C ALA A 41 -14.62 28.93 33.40
N LEU A 42 -13.65 28.99 32.48
CA LEU A 42 -13.47 30.14 31.57
C LEU A 42 -13.91 29.76 30.16
N GLU A 43 -14.63 30.66 29.48
CA GLU A 43 -15.00 30.48 28.08
C GLU A 43 -13.88 30.90 27.13
N THR A 44 -13.11 31.94 27.45
CA THR A 44 -11.99 32.42 26.64
C THR A 44 -10.77 32.72 27.49
N LEU A 45 -9.61 32.19 27.09
CA LEU A 45 -8.32 32.46 27.71
C LEU A 45 -7.26 32.78 26.64
N THR A 46 -6.75 34.01 26.66
CA THR A 46 -5.66 34.46 25.79
C THR A 46 -4.40 34.61 26.61
N GLY A 47 -3.29 34.03 26.17
CA GLY A 47 -1.98 34.28 26.75
C GLY A 47 -1.48 35.71 26.50
N GLY A 48 -0.31 36.00 27.03
CA GLY A 48 0.39 37.25 26.88
C GLY A 48 1.70 37.05 26.14
N VAL A 49 2.72 37.82 26.52
CA VAL A 49 4.09 37.58 26.05
C VAL A 49 4.86 36.84 27.14
N GLY A 50 5.78 35.97 26.72
CA GLY A 50 6.50 35.07 27.63
C GLY A 50 6.01 33.64 27.44
N THR A 51 6.39 32.73 28.33
CA THR A 51 5.91 31.35 28.30
C THR A 51 4.74 31.21 29.27
N ASP A 52 3.56 30.97 28.71
CA ASP A 52 2.31 30.76 29.42
C ASP A 52 2.00 29.27 29.54
N VAL A 53 1.86 28.85 30.80
CA VAL A 53 1.55 27.48 31.20
C VAL A 53 0.22 27.49 31.94
N VAL A 54 -0.79 26.87 31.33
CA VAL A 54 -2.13 26.81 31.89
C VAL A 54 -2.45 25.36 32.23
N THR A 55 -2.88 25.11 33.47
CA THR A 55 -3.53 23.86 33.85
C THR A 55 -5.03 24.12 34.02
N LEU A 56 -5.86 23.32 33.39
CA LEU A 56 -7.31 23.38 33.54
C LEU A 56 -7.75 22.72 34.84
N ALA A 57 -8.81 23.27 35.45
CA ALA A 57 -9.36 22.76 36.68
C ALA A 57 -9.94 21.34 36.50
N SER A 58 -10.15 20.63 37.61
CA SER A 58 -10.56 19.21 37.59
C SER A 58 -11.95 18.93 37.01
N ALA A 59 -12.83 19.93 36.89
CA ALA A 59 -14.10 19.75 36.17
C ALA A 59 -13.84 19.62 34.67
N GLY A 60 -14.80 19.12 33.89
CA GLY A 60 -14.67 19.21 32.42
C GLY A 60 -14.75 20.67 31.98
N ASN A 61 -13.87 21.09 31.07
CA ASN A 61 -13.78 22.46 30.60
C ASN A 61 -14.16 22.55 29.12
N THR A 62 -14.79 23.67 28.71
CA THR A 62 -14.94 24.05 27.31
C THR A 62 -14.39 25.45 27.14
N VAL A 63 -13.26 25.60 26.45
CA VAL A 63 -12.51 26.86 26.42
C VAL A 63 -11.95 27.17 25.03
N LEU A 64 -12.07 28.43 24.62
CA LEU A 64 -11.33 29.01 23.51
C LEU A 64 -9.98 29.53 24.04
N VAL A 65 -8.87 29.02 23.51
CA VAL A 65 -7.52 29.45 23.90
C VAL A 65 -6.77 30.10 22.74
N SER A 66 -5.87 31.02 23.04
CA SER A 66 -4.97 31.62 22.05
C SER A 66 -3.67 32.05 22.74
N ASP A 67 -2.57 32.07 21.99
CA ASP A 67 -1.28 32.58 22.45
C ASP A 67 -0.76 31.89 23.74
N LEU A 68 -1.00 30.58 23.90
CA LEU A 68 -0.46 29.77 25.00
C LEU A 68 0.67 28.86 24.50
N GLU A 69 1.72 28.68 25.29
CA GLU A 69 2.79 27.74 24.99
C GLU A 69 2.50 26.32 25.50
N ILE A 70 1.88 26.20 26.68
CA ILE A 70 1.56 24.90 27.31
C ILE A 70 0.16 24.92 27.90
N LEU A 71 -0.65 23.93 27.51
CA LEU A 71 -1.98 23.68 28.07
C LEU A 71 -2.07 22.25 28.61
N VAL A 72 -2.44 22.13 29.88
CA VAL A 72 -2.62 20.84 30.56
C VAL A 72 -4.08 20.74 30.97
N GLY A 73 -4.75 19.67 30.56
CA GLY A 73 -6.11 19.38 30.99
C GLY A 73 -6.22 18.97 32.45
N GLY A 74 -7.45 18.97 32.94
CA GLY A 74 -7.85 18.45 34.22
C GLY A 74 -8.15 16.94 34.15
N VAL A 75 -8.99 16.47 35.08
CA VAL A 75 -9.45 15.07 35.10
C VAL A 75 -10.79 14.87 34.41
N GLY A 76 -11.56 15.94 34.22
CA GLY A 76 -12.80 15.93 33.47
C GLY A 76 -12.53 16.04 31.98
N THR A 77 -13.55 15.84 31.16
CA THR A 77 -13.44 15.99 29.70
C THR A 77 -13.19 17.45 29.34
N ASP A 78 -12.05 17.70 28.71
CA ASP A 78 -11.62 19.01 28.25
C ASP A 78 -11.81 19.13 26.74
N VAL A 79 -12.56 20.17 26.37
CA VAL A 79 -12.86 20.57 25.00
C VAL A 79 -12.21 21.91 24.74
N VAL A 80 -11.15 21.91 23.93
CA VAL A 80 -10.35 23.09 23.64
C VAL A 80 -10.52 23.47 22.18
N THR A 81 -10.84 24.73 21.94
CA THR A 81 -10.78 25.34 20.61
C THR A 81 -9.63 26.33 20.56
N LEU A 82 -8.82 26.30 19.51
CA LEU A 82 -7.75 27.25 19.29
C LEU A 82 -8.27 28.51 18.58
N GLY A 83 -7.63 29.64 18.86
CA GLY A 83 -7.98 30.93 18.29
C GLY A 83 -7.71 31.03 16.80
N THR A 84 -8.12 32.15 16.21
CA THR A 84 -8.05 32.41 14.76
C THR A 84 -6.67 32.88 14.26
N ALA A 85 -5.67 32.91 15.13
CA ALA A 85 -4.28 33.04 14.70
C ALA A 85 -3.70 31.63 14.54
N GLY A 86 -2.63 31.45 13.75
CA GLY A 86 -1.91 30.17 13.78
C GLY A 86 -1.29 29.95 15.16
N ASN A 87 -1.56 28.80 15.78
CA ASN A 87 -1.14 28.50 17.14
C ASN A 87 0.09 27.59 17.15
N THR A 88 0.93 27.71 18.17
CA THR A 88 2.00 26.74 18.46
C THR A 88 1.92 26.36 19.93
N LEU A 89 1.46 25.14 20.23
CA LEU A 89 1.03 24.76 21.57
C LEU A 89 1.50 23.35 21.93
N THR A 90 1.98 23.18 23.16
CA THR A 90 2.13 21.84 23.76
C THR A 90 0.90 21.50 24.60
N VAL A 91 0.28 20.35 24.36
CA VAL A 91 -0.92 19.90 25.11
C VAL A 91 -0.66 18.63 25.89
N ARG A 92 -1.36 18.46 27.02
CA ARG A 92 -1.41 17.23 27.82
C ARG A 92 -2.81 17.00 28.35
N GLY A 93 -3.31 15.77 28.33
CA GLY A 93 -4.57 15.41 28.97
C GLY A 93 -5.79 16.19 28.43
N ILE A 94 -5.80 16.51 27.14
CA ILE A 94 -6.93 17.15 26.46
C ILE A 94 -7.66 16.08 25.64
N GLU A 95 -8.96 15.91 25.82
CA GLU A 95 -9.74 14.89 25.09
C GLU A 95 -10.20 15.36 23.71
N PHE A 96 -10.52 16.64 23.54
CA PHE A 96 -10.98 17.21 22.27
C PHE A 96 -10.23 18.51 21.98
N LEU A 97 -9.52 18.56 20.85
CA LEU A 97 -8.77 19.72 20.40
C LEU A 97 -9.18 20.12 18.98
N THR A 98 -9.76 21.30 18.83
CA THR A 98 -10.14 21.85 17.53
C THR A 98 -9.26 23.05 17.22
N GLY A 99 -8.57 23.02 16.09
CA GLY A 99 -7.83 24.15 15.57
C GLY A 99 -8.73 25.29 15.10
N GLY A 100 -8.12 26.46 14.95
CA GLY A 100 -8.77 27.66 14.45
C GLY A 100 -8.54 27.85 12.96
N VAL A 101 -8.65 29.10 12.50
CA VAL A 101 -8.09 29.48 11.21
C VAL A 101 -6.62 29.84 11.41
N GLY A 102 -5.76 29.50 10.45
CA GLY A 102 -4.32 29.71 10.57
C GLY A 102 -3.57 28.41 10.34
N THR A 103 -2.30 28.37 10.75
CA THR A 103 -1.53 27.12 10.79
C THR A 103 -1.29 26.78 12.24
N ASP A 104 -1.92 25.71 12.70
CA ASP A 104 -1.85 25.19 14.04
C ASP A 104 -0.83 24.06 14.12
N VAL A 105 0.15 24.26 15.00
CA VAL A 105 1.24 23.34 15.29
C VAL A 105 1.12 22.87 16.73
N VAL A 106 0.72 21.62 16.91
CA VAL A 106 0.48 21.03 18.22
C VAL A 106 1.54 19.97 18.52
N THR A 107 2.10 20.04 19.73
CA THR A 107 2.95 18.97 20.28
C THR A 107 2.21 18.30 21.44
N LEU A 108 2.09 16.98 21.39
CA LEU A 108 1.58 16.20 22.51
C LEU A 108 2.71 16.03 23.54
N GLY A 109 2.39 16.25 24.82
CA GLY A 109 3.36 16.15 25.90
C GLY A 109 3.86 14.73 26.17
N ASP A 110 4.77 14.58 27.14
CA ASP A 110 5.48 13.31 27.40
C ASP A 110 4.64 12.19 28.05
N THR A 111 3.39 12.46 28.42
CA THR A 111 2.45 11.46 28.93
C THR A 111 1.78 10.72 27.78
N ALA A 112 1.17 9.56 28.04
CA ALA A 112 0.31 8.95 27.02
C ALA A 112 -0.87 9.87 26.72
N ASN A 113 -1.20 10.04 25.42
CA ASN A 113 -2.29 10.92 25.00
C ASN A 113 -3.33 10.11 24.22
N THR A 114 -4.61 10.36 24.53
CA THR A 114 -5.74 9.83 23.77
C THR A 114 -6.69 10.99 23.51
N LEU A 115 -6.80 11.44 22.25
CA LEU A 115 -7.58 12.63 21.92
C LEU A 115 -8.22 12.57 20.54
N THR A 116 -9.26 13.38 20.37
CA THR A 116 -9.82 13.72 19.06
C THR A 116 -9.31 15.09 18.63
N VAL A 117 -8.75 15.19 17.42
CA VAL A 117 -8.29 16.45 16.83
C VAL A 117 -9.06 16.81 15.57
N GLY A 118 -9.26 18.09 15.30
CA GLY A 118 -9.78 18.56 14.01
C GLY A 118 -9.21 19.93 13.66
N GLY A 119 -8.95 20.18 12.38
CA GLY A 119 -8.42 21.49 11.93
C GLY A 119 -7.01 21.80 12.43
N ILE A 120 -6.19 20.79 12.72
CA ILE A 120 -4.77 20.95 13.09
C ILE A 120 -3.89 20.60 11.88
N GLU A 121 -2.99 21.50 11.47
CA GLU A 121 -2.13 21.28 10.31
C GLU A 121 -0.87 20.45 10.63
N THR A 122 -0.33 20.56 11.85
CA THR A 122 0.86 19.80 12.26
C THR A 122 0.67 19.24 13.68
N LEU A 123 0.83 17.94 13.82
CA LEU A 123 0.77 17.24 15.10
C LEU A 123 2.05 16.43 15.32
N THR A 124 2.74 16.72 16.41
CA THR A 124 3.92 15.96 16.85
C THR A 124 3.59 15.23 18.14
N GLY A 125 3.75 13.91 18.16
CA GLY A 125 3.60 13.10 19.35
C GLY A 125 4.72 13.30 20.37
N GLY A 126 4.46 12.81 21.58
CA GLY A 126 5.37 12.80 22.70
C GLY A 126 6.25 11.55 22.76
N ALA A 127 6.83 11.28 23.94
CA ALA A 127 7.67 10.12 24.17
C ALA A 127 6.89 8.86 24.60
N SER A 128 5.61 9.02 24.92
CA SER A 128 4.69 7.95 25.32
C SER A 128 3.69 7.69 24.19
N THR A 129 2.90 6.62 24.32
CA THR A 129 1.92 6.25 23.31
C THR A 129 0.87 7.34 23.08
N ASP A 130 0.72 7.73 21.82
CA ASP A 130 -0.24 8.69 21.33
C ASP A 130 -1.28 8.01 20.43
N VAL A 131 -2.54 8.15 20.81
CA VAL A 131 -3.71 7.65 20.09
C VAL A 131 -4.58 8.84 19.68
N VAL A 132 -4.61 9.11 18.39
CA VAL A 132 -5.27 10.28 17.81
C VAL A 132 -6.43 9.83 16.93
N THR A 133 -7.60 10.40 17.14
CA THR A 133 -8.74 10.28 16.23
C THR A 133 -8.98 11.62 15.53
N LEU A 134 -9.24 11.61 14.23
CA LEU A 134 -9.57 12.81 13.49
C LEU A 134 -11.08 13.12 13.60
N GLY A 135 -11.41 14.41 13.63
CA GLY A 135 -12.78 14.90 13.70
C GLY A 135 -13.59 14.61 12.42
N THR A 136 -14.85 15.02 12.41
CA THR A 136 -15.81 14.69 11.33
C THR A 136 -15.74 15.59 10.09
N ALA A 137 -14.81 16.55 10.06
CA ALA A 137 -14.51 17.31 8.85
C ALA A 137 -13.33 16.63 8.15
N GLY A 138 -13.17 16.80 6.84
CA GLY A 138 -11.96 16.33 6.16
C GLY A 138 -10.72 17.06 6.69
N ASN A 139 -9.67 16.32 6.99
CA ASN A 139 -8.46 16.85 7.59
C ASN A 139 -7.28 16.82 6.61
N THR A 140 -6.37 17.79 6.75
CA THR A 140 -5.05 17.75 6.09
C THR A 140 -4.00 17.94 7.17
N LEU A 141 -3.30 16.86 7.53
CA LEU A 141 -2.47 16.80 8.71
C LEU A 141 -1.06 16.32 8.37
N ARG A 142 -0.04 17.03 8.84
CA ARG A 142 1.31 16.50 8.97
C ARG A 142 1.50 15.89 10.35
N VAL A 143 1.86 14.61 10.42
CA VAL A 143 2.01 13.88 11.68
C VAL A 143 3.44 13.37 11.87
N THR A 144 3.94 13.38 13.09
CA THR A 144 5.26 12.82 13.44
C THR A 144 5.18 12.24 14.84
N LEU A 145 5.78 11.06 15.07
CA LEU A 145 5.82 10.39 16.39
C LEU A 145 4.45 10.07 17.01
N VAL A 146 3.40 9.86 16.21
CA VAL A 146 2.11 9.35 16.70
C VAL A 146 2.01 7.86 16.39
N GLU A 147 1.73 7.03 17.40
CA GLU A 147 1.67 5.58 17.23
C GLU A 147 0.36 5.10 16.58
N THR A 148 -0.76 5.76 16.85
CA THR A 148 -2.07 5.39 16.27
C THR A 148 -2.84 6.61 15.80
N LEU A 149 -3.24 6.61 14.53
CA LEU A 149 -4.05 7.66 13.92
C LEU A 149 -5.26 7.06 13.21
N THR A 150 -6.45 7.36 13.71
CA THR A 150 -7.71 6.95 13.07
C THR A 150 -8.37 8.14 12.43
N GLY A 151 -8.73 8.03 11.15
CA GLY A 151 -9.51 9.02 10.44
C GLY A 151 -10.95 9.12 10.95
N GLY A 152 -11.61 10.20 10.55
CA GLY A 152 -12.98 10.52 10.89
C GLY A 152 -13.91 10.36 9.70
N VAL A 153 -15.00 11.12 9.72
CA VAL A 153 -15.83 11.31 8.52
C VAL A 153 -15.20 12.43 7.71
N GLY A 154 -15.14 12.28 6.39
CA GLY A 154 -14.59 13.30 5.50
C GLY A 154 -13.53 12.71 4.59
N THR A 155 -12.67 13.56 4.04
CA THR A 155 -11.46 13.13 3.33
C THR A 155 -10.27 13.53 4.18
N ASP A 156 -9.59 12.54 4.71
CA ASP A 156 -8.44 12.67 5.59
C ASP A 156 -7.15 12.40 4.81
N VAL A 157 -6.34 13.46 4.72
CA VAL A 157 -5.06 13.47 4.01
C VAL A 157 -3.95 13.64 5.04
N VAL A 158 -3.12 12.61 5.18
CA VAL A 158 -2.05 12.58 6.17
C VAL A 158 -0.69 12.52 5.49
N THR A 159 0.23 13.37 5.93
CA THR A 159 1.65 13.34 5.54
C THR A 159 2.52 12.99 6.74
N LEU A 160 3.35 11.95 6.62
CA LEU A 160 4.26 11.52 7.67
C LEU A 160 5.52 12.39 7.76
N GLY A 161 6.06 12.45 8.97
CA GLY A 161 7.28 13.18 9.33
C GLY A 161 8.49 12.81 8.48
N SER A 162 9.44 13.72 8.31
CA SER A 162 10.64 13.46 7.50
C SER A 162 11.66 12.53 8.16
N ALA A 163 11.48 12.20 9.44
CA ALA A 163 12.38 11.33 10.17
C ALA A 163 12.17 9.84 9.85
N GLY A 164 11.07 9.49 9.18
CA GLY A 164 10.56 8.12 9.15
C GLY A 164 9.83 7.78 10.44
N GLY A 165 8.98 6.78 10.42
CA GLY A 165 8.25 6.36 11.61
C GLY A 165 7.50 5.04 11.43
N THR A 166 6.97 4.53 12.54
CA THR A 166 6.01 3.45 12.53
C THR A 166 4.68 3.98 13.03
N ILE A 167 3.60 3.74 12.29
CA ILE A 167 2.26 4.21 12.64
C ILE A 167 1.21 3.17 12.31
N LEU A 168 0.24 2.98 13.21
CA LEU A 168 -1.01 2.31 12.93
C LEU A 168 -2.03 3.34 12.44
N THR A 169 -2.57 3.13 11.25
CA THR A 169 -3.54 4.00 10.62
C THR A 169 -4.84 3.27 10.36
N GLY A 170 -5.97 3.96 10.37
CA GLY A 170 -7.24 3.39 9.91
C GLY A 170 -8.15 4.50 9.42
N LEU A 171 -9.02 4.18 8.46
CA LEU A 171 -10.02 5.12 7.93
C LEU A 171 -9.40 6.42 7.34
N LEU A 172 -8.21 6.34 6.74
CA LEU A 172 -7.60 7.47 6.04
C LEU A 172 -7.74 7.30 4.52
N GLU A 173 -8.10 8.37 3.81
CA GLU A 173 -8.19 8.36 2.34
C GLU A 173 -6.82 8.53 1.67
N THR A 174 -5.88 9.24 2.30
CA THR A 174 -4.55 9.45 1.72
C THR A 174 -3.45 9.44 2.77
N ILE A 175 -2.38 8.68 2.49
CA ILE A 175 -1.17 8.62 3.30
C ILE A 175 0.03 8.94 2.39
N THR A 176 0.75 10.00 2.71
CA THR A 176 2.01 10.35 2.05
C THR A 176 3.15 10.20 3.04
N GLY A 177 4.14 9.37 2.72
CA GLY A 177 5.35 9.22 3.52
C GLY A 177 6.27 10.43 3.45
N GLY A 178 7.23 10.47 4.37
CA GLY A 178 8.29 11.45 4.44
C GLY A 178 9.54 11.04 3.68
N ALA A 179 10.66 11.67 3.99
CA ALA A 179 11.97 11.34 3.41
C ALA A 179 12.71 10.20 4.14
N GLY A 180 12.27 9.88 5.36
CA GLY A 180 12.79 8.76 6.14
C GLY A 180 11.96 7.51 5.90
N SER A 181 12.45 6.36 6.35
CA SER A 181 11.74 5.09 6.14
C SER A 181 10.48 5.03 6.99
N ASP A 182 9.34 4.87 6.31
CA ASP A 182 8.02 4.77 6.90
C ASP A 182 7.49 3.34 6.86
N LEU A 183 6.99 2.90 8.02
CA LEU A 183 6.27 1.64 8.21
C LEU A 183 4.84 1.98 8.63
N VAL A 184 3.89 1.72 7.74
CA VAL A 184 2.48 1.97 7.97
C VAL A 184 1.76 0.64 8.14
N TYR A 185 1.08 0.49 9.26
CA TYR A 185 0.07 -0.54 9.46
C TYR A 185 -1.30 0.03 9.12
N LEU A 186 -2.08 -0.69 8.33
CA LEU A 186 -3.50 -0.42 8.15
C LEU A 186 -4.28 -1.20 9.21
N GLY A 187 -5.28 -0.57 9.82
CA GLY A 187 -6.03 -1.13 10.93
C GLY A 187 -6.98 -2.24 10.49
N ALA A 188 -7.51 -2.98 11.45
CA ALA A 188 -8.38 -4.16 11.25
C ALA A 188 -9.73 -3.90 10.54
N THR A 189 -10.06 -2.64 10.22
CA THR A 189 -11.19 -2.30 9.34
C THR A 189 -10.71 -2.27 7.90
N GLY A 190 -11.47 -2.78 6.93
CA GLY A 190 -11.03 -2.74 5.53
C GLY A 190 -10.81 -1.30 5.06
N ASN A 191 -9.63 -1.02 4.49
CA ASN A 191 -9.22 0.33 4.13
C ASN A 191 -9.33 0.56 2.62
N THR A 192 -9.55 1.80 2.21
CA THR A 192 -9.42 2.24 0.80
C THR A 192 -8.58 3.50 0.79
N VAL A 193 -7.31 3.38 0.38
CA VAL A 193 -6.30 4.41 0.64
C VAL A 193 -5.42 4.68 -0.59
N LEU A 194 -5.14 5.96 -0.83
CA LEU A 194 -4.08 6.41 -1.73
C LEU A 194 -2.77 6.51 -0.95
N VAL A 195 -1.72 5.81 -1.39
CA VAL A 195 -0.41 5.76 -0.71
C VAL A 195 0.69 6.25 -1.63
N SER A 196 1.59 7.10 -1.12
CA SER A 196 2.81 7.49 -1.84
C SER A 196 3.97 7.69 -0.87
N GLY A 197 5.19 7.38 -1.28
CA GLY A 197 6.40 7.62 -0.49
C GLY A 197 6.50 6.80 0.81
N VAL A 198 5.74 5.71 0.95
CA VAL A 198 5.82 4.77 2.08
C VAL A 198 6.66 3.57 1.67
N GLU A 199 7.64 3.17 2.49
CA GLU A 199 8.54 2.05 2.19
C GLU A 199 7.95 0.68 2.54
N ILE A 200 7.17 0.59 3.63
CA ILE A 200 6.54 -0.65 4.07
C ILE A 200 5.08 -0.40 4.45
N LEU A 201 4.17 -1.13 3.80
CA LEU A 201 2.74 -1.09 4.06
C LEU A 201 2.24 -2.48 4.46
N VAL A 202 1.60 -2.56 5.62
CA VAL A 202 1.12 -3.83 6.18
C VAL A 202 -0.36 -3.71 6.47
N GLY A 203 -1.19 -4.47 5.76
CA GLY A 203 -2.60 -4.63 6.08
C GLY A 203 -2.85 -5.56 7.27
N ASP A 204 -4.12 -5.75 7.59
CA ASP A 204 -4.59 -6.61 8.68
C ASP A 204 -5.60 -7.64 8.14
N THR A 205 -6.54 -8.10 8.97
CA THR A 205 -7.45 -9.20 8.64
C THR A 205 -8.59 -8.84 7.70
N ALA A 206 -8.89 -7.55 7.53
CA ALA A 206 -9.94 -7.08 6.64
C ALA A 206 -9.37 -6.67 5.29
N SER A 207 -10.20 -6.72 4.25
CA SER A 207 -9.74 -6.43 2.89
C SER A 207 -9.33 -4.96 2.72
N ASP A 208 -8.10 -4.77 2.27
CA ASP A 208 -7.50 -3.48 1.97
C ASP A 208 -7.42 -3.24 0.46
N VAL A 209 -7.81 -2.04 0.05
CA VAL A 209 -7.72 -1.53 -1.33
C VAL A 209 -6.75 -0.37 -1.35
N VAL A 210 -5.58 -0.59 -1.94
CA VAL A 210 -4.49 0.38 -2.00
C VAL A 210 -4.30 0.84 -3.44
N THR A 211 -4.28 2.16 -3.63
CA THR A 211 -3.83 2.78 -4.88
C THR A 211 -2.52 3.52 -4.62
N LEU A 212 -1.53 3.35 -5.49
CA LEU A 212 -0.27 4.06 -5.39
C LEU A 212 -0.36 5.44 -6.06
N GLY A 213 0.39 6.40 -5.52
CA GLY A 213 0.48 7.76 -6.06
C GLY A 213 1.04 7.80 -7.48
N THR A 214 0.90 8.96 -8.15
CA THR A 214 1.29 9.11 -9.56
C THR A 214 2.80 9.14 -9.83
N ALA A 215 3.62 9.34 -8.80
CA ALA A 215 5.07 9.17 -8.91
C ALA A 215 5.42 7.68 -9.08
N GLY A 216 6.67 7.35 -9.43
CA GLY A 216 7.13 5.97 -9.34
C GLY A 216 7.31 5.58 -7.88
N ASN A 217 6.75 4.43 -7.48
CA ASN A 217 6.77 3.98 -6.10
C ASN A 217 7.72 2.78 -5.92
N THR A 218 8.32 2.67 -4.74
CA THR A 218 9.08 1.48 -4.33
C THR A 218 8.63 1.08 -2.93
N LEU A 219 7.94 -0.05 -2.82
CA LEU A 219 7.18 -0.41 -1.62
C LEU A 219 7.28 -1.91 -1.32
N THR A 220 7.39 -2.26 -0.04
CA THR A 220 7.13 -3.63 0.44
C THR A 220 5.71 -3.72 0.99
N VAL A 221 4.91 -4.68 0.52
CA VAL A 221 3.53 -4.90 1.00
C VAL A 221 3.37 -6.24 1.70
N ARG A 222 2.48 -6.30 2.70
CA ARG A 222 2.03 -7.54 3.35
C ARG A 222 0.55 -7.42 3.68
N GLY A 223 -0.21 -8.50 3.46
CA GLY A 223 -1.64 -8.54 3.82
C GLY A 223 -2.48 -7.47 3.11
N ILE A 224 -2.19 -7.19 1.83
CA ILE A 224 -2.97 -6.27 1.00
C ILE A 224 -3.68 -7.09 -0.08
N GLU A 225 -5.00 -6.96 -0.19
CA GLU A 225 -5.81 -7.78 -1.11
C GLU A 225 -5.91 -7.17 -2.52
N PHE A 226 -5.96 -5.84 -2.62
CA PHE A 226 -6.03 -5.13 -3.91
C PHE A 226 -4.99 -4.02 -3.95
N LEU A 227 -4.09 -4.08 -4.93
CA LEU A 227 -3.03 -3.10 -5.13
C LEU A 227 -3.05 -2.57 -6.57
N THR A 228 -3.29 -1.29 -6.75
CA THR A 228 -3.24 -0.63 -8.06
C THR A 228 -2.10 0.37 -8.09
N GLY A 229 -1.23 0.26 -9.07
CA GLY A 229 -0.16 1.22 -9.32
C GLY A 229 -0.66 2.57 -9.88
N GLY A 230 0.25 3.53 -9.87
CA GLY A 230 0.08 4.84 -10.47
C GLY A 230 0.52 4.88 -11.93
N VAL A 231 0.90 6.07 -12.40
CA VAL A 231 1.41 6.27 -13.77
C VAL A 231 2.94 6.19 -13.85
N GLY A 232 3.61 6.33 -12.71
CA GLY A 232 5.06 6.17 -12.61
C GLY A 232 5.44 4.70 -12.57
N THR A 233 6.74 4.40 -12.66
CA THR A 233 7.23 3.03 -12.52
C THR A 233 7.13 2.56 -11.08
N ASP A 234 6.29 1.56 -10.86
CA ASP A 234 6.02 0.96 -9.57
C ASP A 234 6.76 -0.36 -9.39
N VAL A 235 7.53 -0.42 -8.30
CA VAL A 235 8.33 -1.56 -7.89
C VAL A 235 7.82 -2.05 -6.55
N VAL A 236 7.16 -3.21 -6.55
CA VAL A 236 6.53 -3.79 -5.37
C VAL A 236 7.28 -5.06 -4.96
N THR A 237 7.58 -5.17 -3.67
CA THR A 237 8.06 -6.42 -3.06
C THR A 237 6.98 -6.96 -2.13
N LEU A 238 6.63 -8.23 -2.29
CA LEU A 238 5.76 -8.94 -1.35
C LEU A 238 6.60 -9.37 -0.14
N GLY A 239 6.09 -9.12 1.06
CA GLY A 239 6.83 -9.44 2.28
C GLY A 239 6.88 -10.95 2.58
N ASN A 240 7.45 -11.29 3.73
CA ASN A 240 7.81 -12.66 4.11
C ASN A 240 6.66 -13.56 4.59
N THR A 241 5.41 -13.12 4.47
CA THR A 241 4.21 -13.94 4.74
C THR A 241 3.63 -14.47 3.45
N ALA A 242 2.77 -15.48 3.51
CA ALA A 242 2.02 -15.87 2.32
C ALA A 242 1.17 -14.68 1.85
N ASN A 243 1.17 -14.39 0.56
CA ASN A 243 0.43 -13.27 -0.02
C ASN A 243 -0.60 -13.79 -1.01
N THR A 244 -1.80 -13.20 -0.98
CA THR A 244 -2.85 -13.46 -1.97
C THR A 244 -3.47 -12.12 -2.32
N LEU A 245 -3.21 -11.64 -3.54
CA LEU A 245 -3.60 -10.29 -3.93
C LEU A 245 -3.94 -10.17 -5.41
N THR A 246 -4.75 -9.16 -5.71
CA THR A 246 -4.99 -8.67 -7.07
C THR A 246 -4.14 -7.43 -7.32
N VAL A 247 -3.34 -7.43 -8.38
CA VAL A 247 -2.50 -6.29 -8.77
C VAL A 247 -2.90 -5.72 -10.13
N GLY A 248 -2.76 -4.42 -10.34
CA GLY A 248 -2.89 -3.79 -11.66
C GLY A 248 -1.99 -2.57 -11.77
N GLY A 249 -1.45 -2.32 -12.97
CA GLY A 249 -0.58 -1.15 -13.21
C GLY A 249 0.74 -1.17 -12.42
N ILE A 250 1.27 -2.35 -12.09
CA ILE A 250 2.58 -2.51 -11.45
C ILE A 250 3.58 -2.97 -12.52
N GLU A 251 4.74 -2.32 -12.60
CA GLU A 251 5.78 -2.67 -13.59
C GLU A 251 6.75 -3.74 -13.10
N THR A 252 7.03 -3.81 -11.80
CA THR A 252 7.90 -4.83 -11.21
C THR A 252 7.32 -5.39 -9.92
N LEU A 253 7.17 -6.71 -9.85
CA LEU A 253 6.66 -7.43 -8.68
C LEU A 253 7.66 -8.51 -8.27
N THR A 254 8.21 -8.39 -7.08
CA THR A 254 9.08 -9.40 -6.48
C THR A 254 8.33 -10.10 -5.36
N GLY A 255 8.20 -11.41 -5.44
CA GLY A 255 7.65 -12.23 -4.37
C GLY A 255 8.53 -12.29 -3.13
N GLY A 256 7.95 -12.77 -2.03
CA GLY A 256 8.58 -12.98 -0.75
C GLY A 256 9.18 -14.38 -0.62
N THR A 257 9.42 -14.78 0.63
CA THR A 257 9.95 -16.12 0.96
C THR A 257 8.87 -17.18 1.17
N ALA A 258 7.61 -16.76 1.22
CA ALA A 258 6.45 -17.62 1.42
C ALA A 258 5.61 -17.60 0.15
N THR A 259 4.63 -18.49 0.05
CA THR A 259 3.83 -18.65 -1.17
C THR A 259 3.08 -17.37 -1.54
N ASP A 260 3.30 -16.94 -2.78
CA ASP A 260 2.66 -15.78 -3.38
C ASP A 260 1.68 -16.20 -4.49
N VAL A 261 0.43 -15.79 -4.32
CA VAL A 261 -0.65 -15.99 -5.29
C VAL A 261 -1.13 -14.62 -5.79
N VAL A 262 -0.85 -14.33 -7.05
CA VAL A 262 -1.13 -13.04 -7.67
C VAL A 262 -2.18 -13.21 -8.75
N THR A 263 -3.19 -12.35 -8.74
CA THR A 263 -4.14 -12.19 -9.85
C THR A 263 -3.93 -10.83 -10.49
N LEU A 264 -3.93 -10.75 -11.82
CA LEU A 264 -3.84 -9.48 -12.53
C LEU A 264 -5.23 -8.85 -12.67
N GLY A 265 -5.27 -7.51 -12.59
CA GLY A 265 -6.48 -6.71 -12.73
C GLY A 265 -7.06 -6.75 -14.15
N THR A 266 -8.14 -6.01 -14.36
CA THR A 266 -8.93 -6.05 -15.62
C THR A 266 -8.40 -5.16 -16.75
N ALA A 267 -7.29 -4.46 -16.53
CA ALA A 267 -6.55 -3.79 -17.60
C ALA A 267 -5.55 -4.77 -18.20
N GLY A 268 -5.06 -4.53 -19.42
CA GLY A 268 -3.89 -5.26 -19.91
C GLY A 268 -2.65 -4.89 -19.10
N ASN A 269 -1.91 -5.90 -18.65
CA ASN A 269 -0.74 -5.70 -17.78
C ASN A 269 0.56 -5.98 -18.53
N THR A 270 1.62 -5.26 -18.15
CA THR A 270 2.99 -5.56 -18.58
C THR A 270 3.89 -5.53 -17.36
N LEU A 271 4.37 -6.69 -16.93
CA LEU A 271 4.98 -6.87 -15.61
C LEU A 271 6.26 -7.69 -15.69
N LEU A 272 7.31 -7.23 -15.01
CA LEU A 272 8.45 -8.05 -14.63
C LEU A 272 8.17 -8.71 -13.29
N ILE A 273 8.22 -10.04 -13.24
CA ILE A 273 8.03 -10.80 -11.99
C ILE A 273 9.27 -11.57 -11.59
N THR A 274 9.47 -11.76 -10.29
CA THR A 274 10.51 -12.62 -9.73
C THR A 274 9.97 -13.25 -8.45
N LEU A 275 10.24 -14.54 -8.22
CA LEU A 275 9.84 -15.25 -6.99
C LEU A 275 8.32 -15.29 -6.70
N VAL A 276 7.46 -15.20 -7.72
CA VAL A 276 6.01 -15.40 -7.56
C VAL A 276 5.66 -16.84 -7.93
N GLU A 277 5.03 -17.61 -7.04
CA GLU A 277 4.72 -19.02 -7.30
C GLU A 277 3.47 -19.22 -8.16
N THR A 278 2.46 -18.36 -8.05
CA THR A 278 1.22 -18.45 -8.84
C THR A 278 0.81 -17.09 -9.39
N LEU A 279 0.62 -17.01 -10.70
CA LEU A 279 0.14 -15.82 -11.39
C LEU A 279 -1.04 -16.16 -12.29
N THR A 280 -2.17 -15.49 -12.09
CA THR A 280 -3.34 -15.61 -12.97
C THR A 280 -3.58 -14.27 -13.66
N GLY A 281 -3.67 -14.27 -14.99
CA GLY A 281 -4.04 -13.11 -15.77
C GLY A 281 -5.49 -12.67 -15.53
N GLY A 282 -5.77 -11.43 -15.89
CA GLY A 282 -7.07 -10.82 -15.80
C GLY A 282 -7.78 -10.82 -17.14
N VAL A 283 -8.71 -9.88 -17.31
CA VAL A 283 -9.18 -9.52 -18.66
C VAL A 283 -8.23 -8.48 -19.23
N GLY A 284 -7.88 -8.57 -20.50
CA GLY A 284 -6.90 -7.68 -21.12
C GLY A 284 -5.87 -8.46 -21.90
N THR A 285 -4.75 -7.81 -22.24
CA THR A 285 -3.56 -8.50 -22.76
C THR A 285 -2.51 -8.41 -21.68
N ASP A 286 -2.17 -9.56 -21.10
CA ASP A 286 -1.22 -9.73 -20.03
C ASP A 286 0.11 -10.25 -20.57
N VAL A 287 1.14 -9.42 -20.42
CA VAL A 287 2.50 -9.66 -20.86
C VAL A 287 3.41 -9.75 -19.65
N VAL A 288 3.99 -10.91 -19.42
CA VAL A 288 4.80 -11.19 -18.24
C VAL A 288 6.22 -11.54 -18.66
N THR A 289 7.19 -10.90 -18.02
CA THR A 289 8.61 -11.27 -18.11
C THR A 289 9.07 -11.85 -16.79
N LEU A 290 9.74 -13.00 -16.81
CA LEU A 290 10.36 -13.61 -15.64
C LEU A 290 11.74 -13.00 -15.40
N GLY A 291 12.09 -12.80 -14.13
CA GLY A 291 13.36 -12.24 -13.72
C GLY A 291 14.55 -13.15 -14.00
N SER A 292 15.75 -12.57 -13.93
CA SER A 292 16.99 -13.26 -14.31
C SER A 292 17.44 -14.38 -13.37
N ALA A 293 16.80 -14.57 -12.23
CA ALA A 293 17.17 -15.59 -11.26
C ALA A 293 16.80 -17.02 -11.71
N GLY A 294 15.90 -17.14 -12.69
CA GLY A 294 15.20 -18.40 -12.96
C GLY A 294 14.11 -18.63 -11.91
N GLY A 295 13.03 -19.30 -12.29
CA GLY A 295 11.93 -19.55 -11.37
C GLY A 295 11.06 -20.73 -11.76
N THR A 296 10.30 -21.22 -10.79
CA THR A 296 9.18 -22.12 -11.05
C THR A 296 7.89 -21.36 -10.79
N ILE A 297 6.99 -21.32 -11.77
CA ILE A 297 5.73 -20.57 -11.65
C ILE A 297 4.57 -21.36 -12.25
N LEU A 298 3.42 -21.31 -11.57
CA LEU A 298 2.14 -21.67 -12.14
C LEU A 298 1.48 -20.42 -12.72
N THR A 299 1.19 -20.46 -14.01
CA THR A 299 0.56 -19.36 -14.74
C THR A 299 -0.78 -19.77 -15.30
N GLY A 300 -1.72 -18.86 -15.42
CA GLY A 300 -2.98 -19.10 -16.15
C GLY A 300 -3.49 -17.81 -16.76
N LEU A 301 -4.21 -17.91 -17.88
CA LEU A 301 -4.84 -16.76 -18.54
C LEU A 301 -3.85 -15.64 -18.93
N LEU A 302 -2.59 -15.98 -19.28
CA LEU A 302 -1.62 -15.01 -19.78
C LEU A 302 -1.49 -15.10 -21.30
N GLU A 303 -1.45 -13.96 -21.99
CA GLU A 303 -1.24 -13.91 -23.44
C GLU A 303 0.24 -14.04 -23.82
N THR A 304 1.16 -13.55 -22.99
CA THR A 304 2.61 -13.62 -23.29
C THR A 304 3.43 -13.89 -22.04
N ILE A 305 4.36 -14.84 -22.16
CA ILE A 305 5.36 -15.18 -21.13
C ILE A 305 6.74 -15.12 -21.78
N THR A 306 7.61 -14.27 -21.24
CA THR A 306 9.02 -14.19 -21.64
C THR A 306 9.88 -14.63 -20.46
N GLY A 307 10.70 -15.66 -20.64
CA GLY A 307 11.67 -16.09 -19.63
C GLY A 307 12.85 -15.13 -19.49
N GLY A 308 13.56 -15.27 -18.38
CA GLY A 308 14.76 -14.54 -18.04
C GLY A 308 16.03 -15.24 -18.51
N ALA A 309 17.17 -14.87 -17.92
CA ALA A 309 18.46 -15.52 -18.21
C ALA A 309 18.72 -16.78 -17.36
N GLY A 310 17.95 -16.97 -16.29
CA GLY A 310 18.00 -18.17 -15.45
C GLY A 310 17.11 -19.26 -16.02
N SER A 311 17.22 -20.48 -15.50
CA SER A 311 16.37 -21.59 -15.94
C SER A 311 14.93 -21.40 -15.44
N ASP A 312 14.01 -21.28 -16.37
CA ASP A 312 12.59 -21.08 -16.10
C ASP A 312 11.79 -22.37 -16.30
N LEU A 313 10.94 -22.67 -15.31
CA LEU A 313 9.95 -23.73 -15.33
C LEU A 313 8.56 -23.12 -15.19
N VAL A 314 7.80 -23.15 -16.29
CA VAL A 314 6.45 -22.61 -16.34
C VAL A 314 5.44 -23.76 -16.41
N TYR A 315 4.50 -23.77 -15.48
CA TYR A 315 3.29 -24.56 -15.57
C TYR A 315 2.16 -23.69 -16.09
N LEU A 316 1.38 -24.19 -17.04
CA LEU A 316 0.13 -23.59 -17.45
C LEU A 316 -1.03 -24.14 -16.59
N GLY A 317 -2.01 -23.29 -16.34
CA GLY A 317 -3.10 -23.53 -15.42
C GLY A 317 -4.10 -24.56 -15.91
N THR A 318 -5.11 -24.85 -15.11
CA THR A 318 -6.10 -25.91 -15.38
C THR A 318 -7.20 -25.54 -16.38
N THR A 319 -7.04 -24.44 -17.11
CA THR A 319 -7.91 -24.04 -18.22
C THR A 319 -7.12 -24.22 -19.51
N GLY A 320 -7.76 -24.40 -20.66
CA GLY A 320 -7.03 -24.35 -21.92
C GLY A 320 -6.39 -22.97 -22.12
N ASN A 321 -5.07 -22.93 -22.33
CA ASN A 321 -4.32 -21.69 -22.45
C ASN A 321 -4.02 -21.37 -23.92
N THR A 322 -3.90 -20.10 -24.26
CA THR A 322 -3.38 -19.65 -25.56
C THR A 322 -2.33 -18.59 -25.32
N VAL A 323 -1.06 -18.94 -25.51
CA VAL A 323 0.07 -18.14 -25.01
C VAL A 323 1.21 -18.05 -26.01
N LEU A 324 1.80 -16.86 -26.11
CA LEU A 324 3.09 -16.63 -26.75
C LEU A 324 4.22 -16.83 -25.72
N VAL A 325 5.16 -17.73 -25.98
CA VAL A 325 6.25 -18.06 -25.06
C VAL A 325 7.60 -17.83 -25.72
N SER A 326 8.52 -17.15 -25.03
CA SER A 326 9.90 -16.97 -25.49
C SER A 326 10.86 -17.16 -24.32
N GLY A 327 12.02 -17.78 -24.56
CA GLY A 327 13.09 -17.85 -23.56
C GLY A 327 12.77 -18.65 -22.29
N VAL A 328 11.76 -19.55 -22.34
CA VAL A 328 11.44 -20.46 -21.23
C VAL A 328 12.05 -21.83 -21.53
N GLU A 329 12.83 -22.38 -20.59
CA GLU A 329 13.52 -23.67 -20.78
C GLU A 329 12.59 -24.87 -20.64
N ILE A 330 11.64 -24.83 -19.70
CA ILE A 330 10.69 -25.92 -19.46
C ILE A 330 9.27 -25.36 -19.37
N LEU A 331 8.40 -25.83 -20.26
CA LEU A 331 6.99 -25.45 -20.28
C LEU A 331 6.11 -26.70 -20.17
N VAL A 332 5.25 -26.71 -19.17
CA VAL A 332 4.36 -27.82 -18.85
C VAL A 332 2.92 -27.33 -18.95
N GLY A 333 2.15 -27.90 -19.87
CA GLY A 333 0.72 -27.65 -19.98
C GLY A 333 -0.07 -28.19 -18.80
N GLY A 334 -1.30 -27.69 -18.70
CA GLY A 334 -2.26 -28.04 -17.66
C GLY A 334 -3.29 -29.03 -18.16
N VAL A 335 -4.52 -28.90 -17.65
CA VAL A 335 -5.68 -29.58 -18.22
C VAL A 335 -6.42 -28.62 -19.14
N GLY A 336 -6.97 -29.13 -20.23
CA GLY A 336 -7.57 -28.31 -21.27
C GLY A 336 -6.83 -28.50 -22.59
N THR A 337 -7.04 -27.58 -23.53
CA THR A 337 -6.26 -27.52 -24.76
C THR A 337 -5.33 -26.33 -24.65
N ASP A 338 -4.04 -26.61 -24.53
CA ASP A 338 -2.98 -25.63 -24.50
C ASP A 338 -2.43 -25.39 -25.91
N VAL A 339 -2.54 -24.13 -26.33
CA VAL A 339 -2.10 -23.61 -27.62
C VAL A 339 -0.92 -22.67 -27.38
N VAL A 340 0.28 -23.13 -27.71
CA VAL A 340 1.52 -22.39 -27.51
C VAL A 340 2.06 -21.92 -28.85
N THR A 341 2.38 -20.64 -28.93
CA THR A 341 3.21 -20.08 -30.02
C THR A 341 4.56 -19.74 -29.45
N LEU A 342 5.64 -20.16 -30.08
CA LEU A 342 6.99 -19.79 -29.68
C LEU A 342 7.39 -18.43 -30.27
N GLY A 343 8.21 -17.70 -29.52
CA GLY A 343 8.67 -16.36 -29.86
C GLY A 343 9.56 -16.30 -31.11
N THR A 344 9.92 -15.09 -31.51
CA THR A 344 10.72 -14.82 -32.71
C THR A 344 12.24 -14.96 -32.51
N ALA A 345 12.68 -15.17 -31.27
CA ALA A 345 14.03 -15.64 -31.00
C ALA A 345 13.98 -17.16 -31.14
N GLY A 346 14.94 -17.78 -31.84
CA GLY A 346 14.98 -19.25 -31.93
C GLY A 346 14.93 -19.88 -30.54
N ASN A 347 14.03 -20.84 -30.36
CA ASN A 347 13.67 -21.35 -29.04
C ASN A 347 14.34 -22.71 -28.77
N THR A 348 14.69 -22.98 -27.52
CA THR A 348 15.09 -24.33 -27.08
C THR A 348 14.30 -24.67 -25.83
N VAL A 349 13.35 -25.59 -25.94
CA VAL A 349 12.37 -25.83 -24.86
C VAL A 349 12.08 -27.31 -24.66
N LEU A 350 11.97 -27.72 -23.40
CA LEU A 350 11.40 -29.00 -22.98
C LEU A 350 9.89 -28.81 -22.74
N LEU A 351 9.05 -29.60 -23.43
CA LEU A 351 7.60 -29.51 -23.36
C LEU A 351 6.95 -30.76 -22.77
N ARG A 352 5.86 -30.55 -22.03
CA ARG A 352 4.96 -31.62 -21.55
C ARG A 352 3.53 -31.14 -21.65
N GLY A 353 2.60 -32.01 -22.07
CA GLY A 353 1.17 -31.73 -22.00
C GLY A 353 0.71 -30.51 -22.82
N ILE A 354 1.35 -30.22 -23.96
CA ILE A 354 0.92 -29.16 -24.88
C ILE A 354 0.23 -29.81 -26.08
N GLU A 355 -1.00 -29.40 -26.41
CA GLU A 355 -1.78 -29.99 -27.49
C GLU A 355 -1.51 -29.36 -28.86
N VAL A 356 -1.24 -28.05 -28.91
CA VAL A 356 -0.97 -27.33 -30.15
C VAL A 356 0.26 -26.45 -29.96
N LEU A 357 1.25 -26.63 -30.83
CA LEU A 357 2.51 -25.90 -30.81
C LEU A 357 2.81 -25.31 -32.17
N THR A 358 3.06 -24.00 -32.19
CA THR A 358 3.48 -23.28 -33.39
C THR A 358 4.84 -22.66 -33.11
N GLY A 359 5.85 -23.01 -33.91
CA GLY A 359 7.15 -22.34 -33.89
C GLY A 359 7.06 -20.90 -34.39
N GLY A 360 8.09 -20.13 -34.06
CA GLY A 360 8.25 -18.76 -34.47
C GLY A 360 9.15 -18.63 -35.69
N VAL A 361 9.71 -17.43 -35.85
CA VAL A 361 10.90 -17.26 -36.71
C VAL A 361 12.14 -17.59 -35.87
N GLY A 362 13.17 -18.17 -36.49
CA GLY A 362 14.37 -18.59 -35.77
C GLY A 362 14.64 -20.08 -35.97
N THR A 363 15.42 -20.67 -35.08
CA THR A 363 15.60 -22.12 -35.02
C THR A 363 14.97 -22.61 -33.73
N ASP A 364 13.87 -23.32 -33.86
CA ASP A 364 13.09 -23.88 -32.78
C ASP A 364 13.44 -25.35 -32.59
N VAL A 365 13.98 -25.64 -31.39
CA VAL A 365 14.42 -26.95 -30.94
C VAL A 365 13.55 -27.36 -29.76
N VAL A 366 12.71 -28.36 -29.97
CA VAL A 366 11.76 -28.84 -28.97
C VAL A 366 12.14 -30.26 -28.56
N THR A 367 12.17 -30.48 -27.25
CA THR A 367 12.25 -31.83 -26.67
C THR A 367 10.96 -32.13 -25.94
N LEU A 368 10.37 -33.30 -26.16
CA LEU A 368 9.21 -33.76 -25.41
C LEU A 368 9.65 -34.45 -24.12
N GLY A 369 8.93 -34.20 -23.03
CA GLY A 369 9.23 -34.76 -21.72
C GLY A 369 8.82 -36.22 -21.57
N ASP A 370 8.89 -36.71 -20.33
CA ASP A 370 8.71 -38.11 -19.95
C ASP A 370 7.26 -38.58 -19.77
N THR A 371 6.29 -37.74 -20.15
CA THR A 371 4.85 -38.07 -20.19
C THR A 371 4.42 -38.46 -21.59
N SER A 372 3.33 -39.22 -21.75
CA SER A 372 2.77 -39.42 -23.09
C SER A 372 2.36 -38.08 -23.70
N ASN A 373 2.80 -37.82 -24.92
CA ASN A 373 2.53 -36.57 -25.62
C ASN A 373 1.63 -36.81 -26.82
N THR A 374 0.64 -35.95 -27.02
CA THR A 374 -0.20 -35.92 -28.22
C THR A 374 -0.32 -34.47 -28.65
N LEU A 375 0.38 -34.09 -29.72
CA LEU A 375 0.42 -32.69 -30.14
C LEU A 375 0.34 -32.49 -31.64
N THR A 376 -0.21 -31.34 -32.03
CA THR A 376 -0.11 -30.81 -33.39
C THR A 376 1.00 -29.77 -33.44
N VAL A 377 1.97 -29.93 -34.36
CA VAL A 377 3.10 -29.01 -34.51
C VAL A 377 3.08 -28.31 -35.86
N SER A 378 3.56 -27.07 -35.91
CA SER A 378 3.91 -26.38 -37.15
C SER A 378 5.08 -25.44 -36.94
N GLY A 379 5.87 -25.19 -37.98
CA GLY A 379 6.94 -24.18 -37.94
C GLY A 379 8.13 -24.50 -37.03
N LEU A 380 8.38 -25.77 -36.69
CA LEU A 380 9.55 -26.18 -35.91
C LEU A 380 10.68 -26.69 -36.81
N GLU A 381 11.94 -26.48 -36.41
CA GLU A 381 13.11 -27.02 -37.10
C GLU A 381 13.55 -28.38 -36.54
N THR A 382 13.45 -28.59 -35.22
CA THR A 382 13.84 -29.85 -34.57
C THR A 382 12.85 -30.27 -33.48
N LEU A 383 12.43 -31.53 -33.52
CA LEU A 383 11.57 -32.14 -32.51
C LEU A 383 12.16 -33.49 -32.05
N THR A 384 12.49 -33.59 -30.78
CA THR A 384 12.98 -34.83 -30.15
C THR A 384 11.92 -35.38 -29.20
N GLY A 385 11.56 -36.64 -29.37
CA GLY A 385 10.66 -37.36 -28.48
C GLY A 385 11.26 -37.63 -27.09
N GLY A 386 10.38 -37.96 -26.16
CA GLY A 386 10.69 -38.33 -24.79
C GLY A 386 10.84 -39.85 -24.62
N THR A 387 10.74 -40.31 -23.38
CA THR A 387 10.79 -41.75 -23.05
C THR A 387 9.41 -42.42 -23.03
N ALA A 388 8.34 -41.64 -23.11
CA ALA A 388 6.96 -42.10 -23.14
C ALA A 388 6.40 -42.00 -24.57
N SER A 389 5.15 -42.43 -24.77
CA SER A 389 4.58 -42.47 -26.12
C SER A 389 4.36 -41.06 -26.68
N ASP A 390 4.94 -40.80 -27.83
CA ASP A 390 4.85 -39.54 -28.56
C ASP A 390 4.05 -39.71 -29.86
N VAL A 391 2.93 -38.99 -29.93
CA VAL A 391 2.05 -38.94 -31.11
C VAL A 391 2.02 -37.50 -31.62
N VAL A 392 2.63 -37.28 -32.78
CA VAL A 392 2.77 -35.96 -33.39
C VAL A 392 1.99 -35.90 -34.70
N THR A 393 1.21 -34.85 -34.88
CA THR A 393 0.58 -34.51 -36.15
C THR A 393 1.17 -33.20 -36.68
N LEU A 394 1.56 -33.16 -37.94
CA LEU A 394 2.01 -31.93 -38.58
C LEU A 394 0.79 -31.07 -38.97
N GLY A 395 0.93 -29.76 -38.83
CA GLY A 395 -0.10 -28.78 -39.18
C GLY A 395 -0.42 -28.75 -40.67
N THR A 396 -1.24 -27.78 -41.07
CA THR A 396 -1.72 -27.71 -42.46
C THR A 396 -0.73 -27.07 -43.44
N THR A 397 0.32 -26.42 -42.93
CA THR A 397 1.43 -25.92 -43.75
C THR A 397 2.47 -27.02 -43.97
N GLY A 398 3.15 -27.01 -45.12
CA GLY A 398 4.26 -27.93 -45.36
C GLY A 398 5.36 -27.72 -44.32
N SER A 399 5.94 -28.81 -43.83
CA SER A 399 6.96 -28.79 -42.78
C SER A 399 8.32 -29.21 -43.32
N THR A 400 9.40 -28.67 -42.75
CA THR A 400 10.76 -29.21 -42.90
C THR A 400 11.30 -29.42 -41.50
N LEU A 401 11.21 -30.64 -41.00
CA LEU A 401 11.36 -30.93 -39.57
C LEU A 401 12.31 -32.10 -39.35
N LEU A 402 13.38 -31.86 -38.58
CA LEU A 402 14.18 -32.96 -38.06
C LEU A 402 13.47 -33.59 -36.86
N VAL A 403 13.04 -34.85 -37.00
CA VAL A 403 12.46 -35.63 -35.90
C VAL A 403 13.39 -36.72 -35.41
N SER A 404 13.35 -37.00 -34.11
CA SER A 404 13.94 -38.22 -33.53
C SER A 404 13.14 -38.68 -32.32
N GLY A 405 13.16 -39.98 -32.01
CA GLY A 405 12.55 -40.52 -30.79
C GLY A 405 11.02 -40.50 -30.73
N LEU A 406 10.30 -40.28 -31.85
CA LEU A 406 8.83 -40.30 -31.88
C LEU A 406 8.28 -41.70 -32.21
N GLU A 407 7.21 -42.14 -31.56
CA GLU A 407 6.49 -43.37 -31.89
C GLU A 407 5.55 -43.19 -33.09
N THR A 408 4.89 -42.04 -33.21
CA THR A 408 3.95 -41.75 -34.31
C THR A 408 4.15 -40.32 -34.81
N LEU A 409 4.35 -40.21 -36.13
CA LEU A 409 4.33 -38.95 -36.86
C LEU A 409 3.31 -39.04 -38.00
N THR A 410 2.31 -38.17 -37.99
CA THR A 410 1.32 -38.04 -39.05
C THR A 410 1.57 -36.77 -39.84
N GLY A 411 1.79 -36.88 -41.15
CA GLY A 411 1.97 -35.74 -42.04
C GLY A 411 0.72 -34.87 -42.19
N GLY A 412 0.94 -33.63 -42.65
CA GLY A 412 -0.10 -32.66 -42.94
C GLY A 412 -0.59 -32.73 -44.40
N VAL A 413 -1.34 -31.70 -44.81
CA VAL A 413 -1.78 -31.53 -46.21
C VAL A 413 -0.72 -30.89 -47.10
N GLY A 414 0.35 -30.34 -46.50
CA GLY A 414 1.46 -29.70 -47.19
C GLY A 414 2.51 -30.69 -47.71
N THR A 415 3.59 -30.16 -48.28
CA THR A 415 4.80 -30.96 -48.54
C THR A 415 5.61 -31.03 -47.25
N ASP A 416 5.65 -32.20 -46.64
CA ASP A 416 6.44 -32.47 -45.44
C ASP A 416 7.76 -33.16 -45.82
N VAL A 417 8.88 -32.60 -45.34
CA VAL A 417 10.26 -33.04 -45.62
C VAL A 417 10.98 -33.42 -44.34
#